data_AF-A0A4V2B994-F1
#
_entry.id   AF-A0A4V2B994-F1
#
_cell.length_a   1.000
_cell.length_b   1.000
_cell.length_c   1.000
_cell.angle_alpha   90.00
_cell.angle_beta   90.00
_cell.angle_gamma   90.00
#
_symmetry.space_group_name_H-M   'P 1'
#
loop_
_entity.id
_entity.type
_entity.pdbx_description
1 polymer ?
#
loop_
_entity_poly.entity_id
_entity_poly.type
_entity_poly.pdbx_seq_one_letter_code
_entity_poly.pdbx_strand_id
1 'polypeptide(L)'
;QYPFKKPITIAVIEKQPQLWAGLPYGDRSSVNCLTITTLAEFLQDPAHLEDFTNWLSKDNHAWIAEYLELGGSIAYAWYNRNKQVIDNGLIHTIAVPRYLYGKFKRQEFTALISKVTASGLATVSGFTGEAASTYNDSNGDYIVAVKKDDGGIVLVCTHKLILTTGNLPFRKIEQLKGVPANRLIQSAYQPGIAQSLTQLTGLLKNTKNSNDRNLLMIGSNASSIEMLYLLANHKQLISLINKVVVLSPGGKLPKPIVDSSGDACFPYLDVLEKMPDCPVHLVAGALNKEFAVHFDTEVCLQTVKRLFDKLRSVLSYLPEQQYQQFLMDQGQLFTKYIRRSTTDYLQAITQLKAQGKFEMIPAKLTTITVGHDDTLTAQYKSGGQQHHHLLTFQAAIACSGFETFDECTCPLITSMIDKGLCHINSTRKGIQVSNSFEASANLYITGPLLAGTVNDVLHFWHLENMSRLLELAPLLSDSLLSDLIASDKKPELLAV
;
A
#
# COMPACT_ATOMS: atom_id res chain seq x y z
N GLN A 1 26.71 -7.48 28.60
CA GLN A 1 26.47 -8.92 28.82
C GLN A 1 25.31 -9.33 27.94
N TYR A 2 25.41 -10.45 27.24
CA TYR A 2 24.34 -10.94 26.37
C TYR A 2 23.22 -11.53 27.24
N PRO A 3 21.95 -11.12 27.07
CA PRO A 3 20.87 -11.56 27.97
C PRO A 3 20.46 -13.02 27.73
N PHE A 4 20.78 -13.60 26.57
CA PHE A 4 20.32 -14.95 26.21
C PHE A 4 21.43 -15.99 26.32
N LYS A 5 21.08 -17.20 26.80
CA LYS A 5 22.02 -18.34 26.87
C LYS A 5 22.23 -19.03 25.51
N LYS A 6 21.39 -18.73 24.52
CA LYS A 6 21.41 -19.31 23.16
C LYS A 6 21.09 -18.23 22.11
N PRO A 7 21.54 -18.39 20.85
CA PRO A 7 21.12 -17.53 19.75
C PRO A 7 19.60 -17.56 19.56
N ILE A 8 19.02 -16.45 19.14
CA ILE A 8 17.59 -16.36 18.75
C ILE A 8 17.41 -17.05 17.40
N THR A 9 16.38 -17.87 17.24
CA THR A 9 16.05 -18.50 15.95
C THR A 9 14.87 -17.77 15.33
N ILE A 10 15.05 -17.23 14.12
CA ILE A 10 14.04 -16.49 13.37
C ILE A 10 13.81 -17.21 12.04
N ALA A 11 12.57 -17.61 11.81
CA ALA A 11 12.11 -18.10 10.51
C ALA A 11 11.15 -17.09 9.89
N VAL A 12 11.23 -16.88 8.57
CA VAL A 12 10.33 -15.98 7.83
C VAL A 12 9.67 -16.75 6.70
N ILE A 13 8.34 -16.80 6.69
CA ILE A 13 7.54 -17.38 5.60
C ILE A 13 7.17 -16.25 4.64
N GLU A 14 7.46 -16.43 3.35
CA GLU A 14 7.06 -15.48 2.31
C GLU A 14 6.46 -16.25 1.14
N LYS A 15 5.32 -15.78 0.63
CA LYS A 15 4.65 -16.40 -0.51
C LYS A 15 5.48 -16.28 -1.78
N GLN A 16 6.35 -15.29 -1.88
CA GLN A 16 7.19 -15.04 -3.05
C GLN A 16 8.65 -15.49 -2.88
N PRO A 17 9.36 -15.81 -3.97
CA PRO A 17 10.79 -16.15 -3.88
C PRO A 17 11.67 -14.97 -3.44
N GLN A 18 11.30 -13.74 -3.81
CA GLN A 18 12.08 -12.55 -3.47
C GLN A 18 11.77 -12.07 -2.05
N LEU A 19 12.59 -12.50 -1.10
CA LEU A 19 12.54 -12.04 0.28
C LEU A 19 12.96 -10.56 0.43
N TRP A 20 12.53 -9.95 1.54
CA TRP A 20 12.94 -8.63 2.06
C TRP A 20 12.57 -7.40 1.21
N ALA A 21 11.77 -7.58 0.15
CA ALA A 21 11.32 -6.48 -0.70
C ALA A 21 9.83 -6.16 -0.52
N GLY A 22 9.02 -7.13 -0.10
CA GLY A 22 7.56 -7.02 -0.14
C GLY A 22 7.02 -6.82 -1.56
N LEU A 23 5.69 -6.81 -1.69
CA LEU A 23 5.04 -6.72 -2.99
C LEU A 23 5.32 -5.40 -3.75
N PRO A 24 5.27 -4.20 -3.13
CA PRO A 24 5.45 -2.95 -3.89
C PRO A 24 6.92 -2.67 -4.25
N TYR A 25 7.91 -3.15 -3.51
CA TYR A 25 9.33 -2.85 -3.78
C TYR A 25 10.09 -4.01 -4.45
N GLY A 26 9.38 -5.12 -4.70
CA GLY A 26 9.91 -6.31 -5.35
C GLY A 26 9.59 -6.44 -6.83
N ASP A 27 9.80 -7.65 -7.35
CA ASP A 27 9.67 -8.05 -8.76
C ASP A 27 8.24 -8.06 -9.31
N ARG A 28 7.22 -8.09 -8.45
CA ARG A 28 5.80 -7.97 -8.85
C ARG A 28 5.42 -6.54 -9.25
N SER A 29 6.20 -5.57 -8.79
CA SER A 29 6.11 -4.19 -9.25
C SER A 29 6.86 -4.00 -10.56
N SER A 30 6.49 -2.98 -11.34
CA SER A 30 7.42 -2.51 -12.38
C SER A 30 8.61 -1.81 -11.72
N VAL A 31 9.79 -1.97 -12.30
CA VAL A 31 10.97 -1.14 -11.97
C VAL A 31 10.71 0.35 -12.23
N ASN A 32 9.76 0.66 -13.12
CA ASN A 32 9.37 2.03 -13.45
C ASN A 32 8.28 2.58 -12.54
N CYS A 33 7.74 1.81 -11.59
CA CYS A 33 6.83 2.37 -10.59
C CYS A 33 7.63 3.30 -9.67
N LEU A 34 7.14 4.52 -9.49
CA LEU A 34 7.73 5.51 -8.61
C LEU A 34 7.08 5.44 -7.23
N THR A 35 7.66 6.12 -6.24
CA THR A 35 6.94 6.51 -5.03
C THR A 35 5.78 7.43 -5.41
N ILE A 36 4.61 7.27 -4.78
CA ILE A 36 3.44 8.14 -5.05
C ILE A 36 3.72 9.59 -4.63
N THR A 37 4.62 9.77 -3.66
CA THR A 37 5.03 11.03 -3.06
C THR A 37 6.51 11.31 -3.35
N THR A 38 7.00 12.48 -2.98
CA THR A 38 8.45 12.76 -3.02
C THR A 38 9.19 11.84 -2.04
N LEU A 39 10.49 11.67 -2.24
CA LEU A 39 11.30 10.82 -1.37
C LEU A 39 11.34 11.34 0.08
N ALA A 40 11.44 12.65 0.29
CA ALA A 40 11.38 13.25 1.63
C ALA A 40 10.03 13.01 2.34
N GLU A 41 8.93 12.90 1.59
CA GLU A 41 7.63 12.58 2.16
C GLU A 41 7.44 11.07 2.38
N PHE A 42 8.08 10.26 1.54
CA PHE A 42 8.09 8.80 1.63
C PHE A 42 8.88 8.31 2.85
N LEU A 43 10.01 8.97 3.17
CA LEU A 43 10.86 8.76 4.34
C LEU A 43 10.93 10.04 5.17
N GLN A 44 9.99 10.19 6.11
CA GLN A 44 9.90 11.36 6.98
C GLN A 44 10.92 11.35 8.12
N ASP A 45 11.41 10.16 8.50
CA ASP A 45 12.53 10.03 9.42
C ASP A 45 13.83 10.49 8.73
N PRO A 46 14.49 11.55 9.23
CA PRO A 46 15.72 12.06 8.65
C PRO A 46 16.83 11.02 8.55
N ALA A 47 16.96 10.10 9.51
CA ALA A 47 18.01 9.08 9.51
C ALA A 47 17.79 8.08 8.37
N HIS A 48 16.55 7.60 8.19
CA HIS A 48 16.22 6.69 7.09
C HIS A 48 16.33 7.36 5.72
N LEU A 49 15.97 8.65 5.62
CA LEU A 49 16.15 9.44 4.41
C LEU A 49 17.64 9.61 4.07
N GLU A 50 18.45 9.92 5.08
CA GLU A 50 19.90 10.09 4.95
C GLU A 50 20.57 8.79 4.51
N ASP A 51 20.29 7.66 5.16
CA ASP A 51 20.85 6.35 4.82
C ASP A 51 20.60 5.98 3.35
N PHE A 52 19.35 6.17 2.90
CA PHE A 52 18.99 5.85 1.52
C PHE A 52 19.56 6.86 0.52
N THR A 53 19.61 8.15 0.85
CA THR A 53 20.21 9.17 -0.02
C THR A 53 21.72 8.97 -0.16
N ASN A 54 22.39 8.60 0.92
CA ASN A 54 23.79 8.21 0.92
C ASN A 54 24.00 6.98 0.03
N TRP A 55 23.14 5.97 0.15
CA TRP A 55 23.16 4.80 -0.74
C TRP A 55 22.97 5.16 -2.22
N LEU A 56 22.02 6.06 -2.54
CA LEU A 56 21.80 6.54 -3.91
C LEU A 56 22.99 7.33 -4.48
N SER A 57 23.81 7.91 -3.60
CA SER A 57 24.99 8.70 -3.98
C SER A 57 26.28 7.87 -4.02
N LYS A 58 26.26 6.61 -3.54
CA LYS A 58 27.41 5.71 -3.62
C LYS A 58 27.86 5.51 -5.07
N ASP A 59 29.17 5.38 -5.23
CA ASP A 59 29.83 5.07 -6.50
C ASP A 59 29.35 5.95 -7.66
N ASN A 60 29.13 7.25 -7.39
CA ASN A 60 28.67 8.24 -8.37
C ASN A 60 27.37 7.82 -9.08
N HIS A 61 26.38 7.40 -8.31
CA HIS A 61 25.06 6.98 -8.81
C HIS A 61 25.10 5.76 -9.74
N ALA A 62 25.90 4.75 -9.40
CA ALA A 62 26.02 3.51 -10.19
C ALA A 62 24.66 2.83 -10.51
N TRP A 63 23.64 3.04 -9.68
CA TRP A 63 22.27 2.56 -9.90
C TRP A 63 21.61 3.11 -11.19
N ILE A 64 22.04 4.27 -11.70
CA ILE A 64 21.43 4.89 -12.88
C ILE A 64 21.57 3.98 -14.10
N ALA A 65 22.77 3.44 -14.35
CA ALA A 65 23.03 2.59 -15.51
C ALA A 65 22.11 1.36 -15.51
N GLU A 66 22.03 0.67 -14.37
CA GLU A 66 21.12 -0.46 -14.16
C GLU A 66 19.65 -0.06 -14.32
N TYR A 67 19.24 1.10 -13.78
CA TYR A 67 17.86 1.56 -13.92
C TYR A 67 17.48 1.80 -15.39
N LEU A 68 18.36 2.45 -16.14
CA LEU A 68 18.15 2.71 -17.56
C LEU A 68 18.08 1.42 -18.38
N GLU A 69 18.91 0.44 -18.04
CA GLU A 69 18.90 -0.88 -18.66
C GLU A 69 17.58 -1.63 -18.38
N LEU A 70 17.18 -1.73 -17.10
CA LEU A 70 16.00 -2.49 -16.69
C LEU A 70 14.69 -1.80 -17.08
N GLY A 71 14.61 -0.48 -16.91
CA GLY A 71 13.39 0.30 -17.11
C GLY A 71 13.19 0.80 -18.54
N GLY A 72 14.23 0.71 -19.37
CA GLY A 72 14.20 1.08 -20.79
C GLY A 72 13.68 2.50 -21.02
N SER A 73 12.86 2.68 -22.04
CA SER A 73 12.45 4.03 -22.48
C SER A 73 11.70 4.85 -21.42
N ILE A 74 11.02 4.19 -20.46
CA ILE A 74 10.33 4.88 -19.37
C ILE A 74 11.35 5.43 -18.36
N ALA A 75 12.34 4.61 -17.97
CA ALA A 75 13.44 5.03 -17.11
C ALA A 75 14.26 6.17 -17.74
N TYR A 76 14.59 6.08 -19.04
CA TYR A 76 15.27 7.16 -19.75
C TYR A 76 14.50 8.48 -19.70
N ALA A 77 13.19 8.45 -19.92
CA ALA A 77 12.35 9.64 -19.87
C ALA A 77 12.30 10.26 -18.47
N TRP A 78 12.17 9.43 -17.43
CA TRP A 78 12.20 9.90 -16.04
C TRP A 78 13.56 10.48 -15.68
N TYR A 79 14.67 9.80 -16.02
CA TYR A 79 16.02 10.26 -15.69
C TYR A 79 16.32 11.60 -16.37
N ASN A 80 16.01 11.74 -17.65
CA ASN A 80 16.26 12.99 -18.38
C ASN A 80 15.50 14.18 -17.78
N ARG A 81 14.25 13.99 -17.31
CA ARG A 81 13.49 15.05 -16.63
C ARG A 81 14.11 15.45 -15.29
N ASN A 82 14.70 14.49 -14.59
CA ASN A 82 15.18 14.67 -13.22
C ASN A 82 16.70 14.83 -13.12
N LYS A 83 17.43 14.79 -14.23
CA LYS A 83 18.89 14.77 -14.24
C LYS A 83 19.49 15.94 -13.47
N GLN A 84 19.02 17.16 -13.70
CA GLN A 84 19.52 18.34 -12.99
C GLN A 84 19.23 18.27 -11.47
N VAL A 85 18.08 17.73 -11.08
CA VAL A 85 17.72 17.55 -9.67
C VAL A 85 18.67 16.54 -9.01
N ILE A 86 18.99 15.45 -9.70
CA ILE A 86 19.91 14.40 -9.24
C ILE A 86 21.34 14.97 -9.14
N ASP A 87 21.83 15.60 -10.20
CA ASP A 87 23.19 16.16 -10.27
C ASP A 87 23.44 17.23 -9.18
N ASN A 88 22.38 17.95 -8.77
CA ASN A 88 22.43 18.96 -7.71
C ASN A 88 22.22 18.39 -6.29
N GLY A 89 22.11 17.06 -6.12
CA GLY A 89 21.90 16.44 -4.81
C GLY A 89 20.50 16.63 -4.23
N LEU A 90 19.51 17.00 -5.05
CA LEU A 90 18.14 17.33 -4.63
C LEU A 90 17.16 16.16 -4.85
N ILE A 91 17.66 14.92 -4.96
CA ILE A 91 16.84 13.73 -5.25
C ILE A 91 15.71 13.50 -4.23
N HIS A 92 15.85 13.98 -3.00
CA HIS A 92 14.82 13.91 -1.96
C HIS A 92 13.53 14.67 -2.33
N THR A 93 13.60 15.62 -3.27
CA THR A 93 12.48 16.47 -3.69
C THR A 93 11.58 15.84 -4.76
N ILE A 94 11.96 14.67 -5.31
CA ILE A 94 11.23 14.01 -6.41
C ILE A 94 10.72 12.63 -6.01
N ALA A 95 9.77 12.10 -6.79
CA ALA A 95 9.41 10.69 -6.70
C ALA A 95 10.50 9.83 -7.33
N VAL A 96 10.91 8.79 -6.62
CA VAL A 96 12.00 7.89 -7.06
C VAL A 96 11.46 6.51 -7.43
N PRO A 97 12.12 5.77 -8.33
CA PRO A 97 11.76 4.39 -8.64
C PRO A 97 11.77 3.55 -7.36
N ARG A 98 10.62 3.02 -6.96
CA ARG A 98 10.46 2.37 -5.65
C ARG A 98 11.25 1.05 -5.54
N TYR A 99 11.60 0.44 -6.69
CA TYR A 99 12.45 -0.74 -6.72
C TYR A 99 13.86 -0.44 -6.17
N LEU A 100 14.36 0.80 -6.28
CA LEU A 100 15.65 1.21 -5.71
C LEU A 100 15.62 1.09 -4.18
N TYR A 101 14.52 1.51 -3.57
CA TYR A 101 14.33 1.36 -2.12
C TYR A 101 14.25 -0.11 -1.72
N GLY A 102 13.53 -0.94 -2.50
CA GLY A 102 13.52 -2.40 -2.29
C GLY A 102 14.91 -3.03 -2.42
N LYS A 103 15.71 -2.60 -3.39
CA LYS A 103 17.10 -3.04 -3.56
C LYS A 103 17.97 -2.65 -2.37
N PHE A 104 17.89 -1.39 -1.95
CA PHE A 104 18.58 -0.88 -0.77
C PHE A 104 18.24 -1.70 0.47
N LYS A 105 16.95 -1.89 0.78
CA LYS A 105 16.53 -2.67 1.95
C LYS A 105 16.97 -4.13 1.89
N ARG A 106 16.89 -4.79 0.73
CA ARG A 106 17.42 -6.15 0.59
C ARG A 106 18.91 -6.22 0.92
N GLN A 107 19.71 -5.26 0.46
CA GLN A 107 21.14 -5.22 0.75
C GLN A 107 21.41 -4.98 2.24
N GLU A 108 20.70 -4.04 2.87
CA GLU A 108 20.81 -3.78 4.31
C GLU A 108 20.43 -5.01 5.13
N PHE A 109 19.27 -5.63 4.87
CA PHE A 109 18.81 -6.81 5.59
C PHE A 109 19.76 -8.00 5.41
N THR A 110 20.26 -8.22 4.19
CA THR A 110 21.22 -9.30 3.94
C THR A 110 22.51 -9.08 4.75
N ALA A 111 23.06 -7.87 4.74
CA ALA A 111 24.26 -7.53 5.50
C ALA A 111 24.04 -7.68 7.01
N LEU A 112 22.86 -7.24 7.51
CA LEU A 112 22.48 -7.38 8.91
C LEU A 112 22.37 -8.85 9.33
N ILE A 113 21.67 -9.68 8.53
CA ILE A 113 21.54 -11.13 8.76
C ILE A 113 22.92 -11.79 8.83
N SER A 114 23.81 -11.49 7.88
CA SER A 114 25.18 -12.02 7.90
C SER A 114 25.93 -11.60 9.17
N LYS A 115 25.82 -10.33 9.57
CA LYS A 115 26.47 -9.81 10.79
C LYS A 115 25.99 -10.51 12.05
N VAL A 116 24.66 -10.59 12.26
CA VAL A 116 24.09 -11.18 13.49
C VAL A 116 24.30 -12.70 13.56
N THR A 117 24.36 -13.36 12.42
CA THR A 117 24.69 -14.79 12.32
C THR A 117 26.16 -15.03 12.67
N ALA A 118 27.07 -14.22 12.13
CA ALA A 118 28.50 -14.33 12.40
C ALA A 118 28.86 -14.03 13.86
N SER A 119 28.10 -13.14 14.53
CA SER A 119 28.27 -12.86 15.96
C SER A 119 27.51 -13.82 16.88
N GLY A 120 26.84 -14.85 16.34
CA GLY A 120 26.09 -15.84 17.12
C GLY A 120 24.90 -15.26 17.89
N LEU A 121 24.37 -14.10 17.48
CA LEU A 121 23.25 -13.45 18.16
C LEU A 121 21.92 -14.07 17.72
N ALA A 122 21.77 -14.31 16.41
CA ALA A 122 20.58 -14.90 15.85
C ALA A 122 20.91 -15.79 14.65
N THR A 123 20.04 -16.76 14.39
CA THR A 123 19.96 -17.48 13.12
C THR A 123 18.69 -17.02 12.41
N VAL A 124 18.80 -16.63 11.14
CA VAL A 124 17.67 -16.16 10.34
C VAL A 124 17.55 -17.02 9.10
N SER A 125 16.38 -17.62 8.89
CA SER A 125 16.10 -18.43 7.70
C SER A 125 14.80 -17.98 7.02
N GLY A 126 14.80 -18.04 5.68
CA GLY A 126 13.63 -17.73 4.87
C GLY A 126 13.04 -19.00 4.27
N PHE A 127 11.71 -19.04 4.18
CA PHE A 127 10.95 -20.16 3.64
C PHE A 127 9.92 -19.65 2.63
N THR A 128 10.02 -20.09 1.38
CA THR A 128 9.01 -19.75 0.38
C THR A 128 7.80 -20.67 0.46
N GLY A 129 6.61 -20.10 0.60
CA GLY A 129 5.33 -20.79 0.63
C GLY A 129 4.20 -19.90 1.16
N GLU A 130 2.96 -20.29 0.93
CA GLU A 130 1.77 -19.57 1.40
C GLU A 130 1.31 -20.14 2.74
N ALA A 131 1.47 -19.38 3.83
CA ALA A 131 0.84 -19.74 5.10
C ALA A 131 -0.68 -19.75 4.94
N ALA A 132 -1.30 -20.88 5.25
CA ALA A 132 -2.71 -21.15 4.93
C ALA A 132 -3.58 -21.32 6.17
N SER A 133 -3.03 -21.78 7.30
CA SER A 133 -3.75 -21.86 8.58
C SER A 133 -2.78 -21.93 9.75
N THR A 134 -3.27 -21.64 10.95
CA THR A 134 -2.51 -21.79 12.20
C THR A 134 -3.40 -22.29 13.34
N TYR A 135 -2.84 -22.98 14.32
CA TYR A 135 -3.51 -23.42 15.55
C TYR A 135 -2.47 -23.63 16.65
N ASN A 136 -2.90 -23.70 17.91
CA ASN A 136 -2.01 -24.06 19.02
C ASN A 136 -2.02 -25.57 19.26
N ASP A 137 -0.86 -26.14 19.53
CA ASP A 137 -0.72 -27.50 20.02
C ASP A 137 -1.07 -27.61 21.51
N SER A 138 -0.92 -28.81 22.10
CA SER A 138 -1.18 -29.04 23.53
C SER A 138 -0.23 -28.29 24.47
N ASN A 139 0.93 -27.83 23.99
CA ASN A 139 1.92 -27.07 24.75
C ASN A 139 1.71 -25.55 24.64
N GLY A 140 0.73 -25.13 23.85
CA GLY A 140 0.44 -23.74 23.54
C GLY A 140 1.32 -23.16 22.41
N ASP A 141 2.14 -23.98 21.75
CA ASP A 141 2.98 -23.54 20.65
C ASP A 141 2.16 -23.45 19.35
N TYR A 142 2.49 -22.49 18.48
CA TYR A 142 1.80 -22.29 17.22
C TYR A 142 2.31 -23.27 16.15
N ILE A 143 1.37 -23.92 15.46
CA ILE A 143 1.61 -24.74 14.28
C ILE A 143 1.03 -24.03 13.06
N VAL A 144 1.90 -23.58 12.16
CA VAL A 144 1.54 -22.92 10.90
C VAL A 144 1.63 -23.92 9.75
N ALA A 145 0.51 -24.13 9.04
CA ALA A 145 0.49 -24.92 7.82
C ALA A 145 0.84 -24.04 6.62
N VAL A 146 1.92 -24.38 5.93
CA VAL A 146 2.44 -23.64 4.78
C VAL A 146 2.30 -24.47 3.51
N LYS A 147 1.55 -23.95 2.54
CA LYS A 147 1.36 -24.55 1.24
C LYS A 147 2.53 -24.19 0.32
N LYS A 148 3.14 -25.21 -0.28
CA LYS A 148 4.20 -25.09 -1.28
C LYS A 148 3.62 -24.98 -2.69
N ASP A 149 4.45 -24.52 -3.63
CA ASP A 149 4.06 -24.35 -5.04
C ASP A 149 3.69 -25.67 -5.72
N ASP A 150 4.28 -26.79 -5.27
CA ASP A 150 3.95 -28.15 -5.71
C ASP A 150 2.64 -28.71 -5.12
N GLY A 151 1.96 -27.92 -4.27
CA GLY A 151 0.75 -28.31 -3.57
C GLY A 151 1.00 -29.04 -2.25
N GLY A 152 2.24 -29.36 -1.91
CA GLY A 152 2.61 -29.96 -0.63
C GLY A 152 2.34 -29.02 0.56
N ILE A 153 2.15 -29.60 1.75
CA ILE A 153 1.95 -28.85 2.99
C ILE A 153 3.10 -29.16 3.93
N VAL A 154 3.73 -28.11 4.47
CA VAL A 154 4.74 -28.19 5.52
C VAL A 154 4.17 -27.57 6.78
N LEU A 155 4.36 -28.22 7.93
CA LEU A 155 3.99 -27.68 9.23
C LEU A 155 5.23 -27.05 9.88
N VAL A 156 5.12 -25.79 10.30
CA VAL A 156 6.17 -25.08 11.02
C VAL A 156 5.68 -24.83 12.45
N CYS A 157 6.46 -25.29 13.42
CA CYS A 157 6.18 -25.08 14.84
C CYS A 157 6.98 -23.89 15.36
N THR A 158 6.37 -23.06 16.20
CA THR A 158 7.02 -21.91 16.84
C THR A 158 6.38 -21.60 18.19
N HIS A 159 7.16 -21.08 19.12
CA HIS A 159 6.61 -20.56 20.36
C HIS A 159 5.96 -19.18 20.18
N LYS A 160 6.58 -18.30 19.38
CA LYS A 160 6.09 -16.95 19.07
C LYS A 160 5.83 -16.80 17.58
N LEU A 161 4.66 -16.27 17.24
CA LEU A 161 4.21 -16.03 15.88
C LEU A 161 4.03 -14.52 15.65
N ILE A 162 4.59 -13.99 14.58
CA ILE A 162 4.47 -12.59 14.18
C ILE A 162 3.79 -12.54 12.82
N LEU A 163 2.63 -11.89 12.73
CA LEU A 163 1.92 -11.68 11.48
C LEU A 163 2.29 -10.32 10.88
N THR A 164 2.92 -10.36 9.71
CA THR A 164 3.43 -9.19 8.97
C THR A 164 2.99 -9.18 7.50
N THR A 165 1.88 -9.86 7.19
CA THR A 165 1.39 -10.15 5.82
C THR A 165 0.95 -8.93 5.00
N GLY A 166 1.12 -7.71 5.51
CA GLY A 166 0.71 -6.49 4.81
C GLY A 166 -0.78 -6.21 4.91
N ASN A 167 -1.41 -5.88 3.79
CA ASN A 167 -2.86 -5.65 3.71
C ASN A 167 -3.62 -6.98 3.52
N LEU A 168 -4.94 -6.93 3.71
CA LEU A 168 -5.84 -7.98 3.23
C LEU A 168 -5.66 -8.19 1.70
N PRO A 169 -6.07 -9.34 1.13
CA PRO A 169 -5.99 -9.58 -0.30
C PRO A 169 -6.69 -8.50 -1.14
N PHE A 170 -6.36 -8.42 -2.43
CA PHE A 170 -7.02 -7.50 -3.34
C PHE A 170 -8.50 -7.87 -3.52
N ARG A 171 -9.37 -6.87 -3.44
CA ARG A 171 -10.82 -7.08 -3.61
C ARG A 171 -11.10 -7.55 -5.03
N LYS A 172 -11.65 -8.76 -5.15
CA LYS A 172 -12.19 -9.25 -6.42
C LYS A 172 -13.45 -8.47 -6.78
N ILE A 173 -13.58 -8.13 -8.06
CA ILE A 173 -14.76 -7.41 -8.56
C ILE A 173 -15.70 -8.47 -9.09
N GLU A 174 -16.72 -8.84 -8.31
CA GLU A 174 -17.70 -9.86 -8.67
C GLU A 174 -18.39 -9.58 -10.02
N GLN A 175 -18.53 -8.30 -10.40
CA GLN A 175 -19.08 -7.91 -11.70
C GLN A 175 -18.21 -8.33 -12.88
N LEU A 176 -16.95 -8.74 -12.66
CA LEU A 176 -16.04 -9.27 -13.67
C LEU A 176 -16.04 -10.80 -13.70
N LYS A 177 -16.89 -11.46 -12.90
CA LYS A 177 -17.06 -12.91 -12.94
C LYS A 177 -17.56 -13.34 -14.32
N GLY A 178 -16.83 -14.26 -14.95
CA GLY A 178 -17.14 -14.73 -16.30
C GLY A 178 -16.40 -13.97 -17.42
N VAL A 179 -15.66 -12.90 -17.12
CA VAL A 179 -14.73 -12.31 -18.08
C VAL A 179 -13.59 -13.31 -18.35
N PRO A 180 -13.22 -13.57 -19.62
CA PRO A 180 -12.09 -14.44 -19.94
C PRO A 180 -10.80 -13.97 -19.24
N ALA A 181 -10.06 -14.90 -18.66
CA ALA A 181 -8.86 -14.59 -17.86
C ALA A 181 -7.79 -13.80 -18.67
N ASN A 182 -7.69 -14.04 -19.98
CA ASN A 182 -6.79 -13.31 -20.87
C ASN A 182 -7.21 -11.84 -21.12
N ARG A 183 -8.43 -11.45 -20.75
CA ARG A 183 -9.00 -10.09 -20.89
C ARG A 183 -9.20 -9.39 -19.54
N LEU A 184 -8.80 -10.03 -18.45
CA LEU A 184 -9.00 -9.53 -17.10
C LEU A 184 -7.66 -9.45 -16.36
N ILE A 185 -7.35 -8.25 -15.84
CA ILE A 185 -6.30 -8.07 -14.85
C ILE A 185 -7.00 -7.80 -13.52
N GLN A 186 -7.12 -8.86 -12.70
CA GLN A 186 -7.84 -8.77 -11.42
C GLN A 186 -7.06 -7.99 -10.35
N SER A 187 -5.75 -7.91 -10.50
CA SER A 187 -4.86 -7.05 -9.70
C SER A 187 -3.63 -6.73 -10.53
N ALA A 188 -3.20 -5.47 -10.52
CA ALA A 188 -2.02 -5.03 -11.27
C ALA A 188 -0.75 -5.82 -10.89
N TYR A 189 -0.69 -6.36 -9.67
CA TYR A 189 0.48 -7.05 -9.15
C TYR A 189 0.41 -8.57 -9.31
N GLN A 190 -0.65 -9.14 -9.88
CA GLN A 190 -0.79 -10.60 -10.08
C GLN A 190 -0.99 -10.93 -11.58
N PRO A 191 -0.09 -11.71 -12.21
CA PRO A 191 1.14 -12.31 -11.67
C PRO A 191 2.27 -11.31 -11.41
N GLY A 192 2.21 -10.15 -12.07
CA GLY A 192 3.13 -9.02 -11.89
C GLY A 192 2.82 -7.95 -12.94
N ILE A 193 3.27 -6.72 -12.72
CA ILE A 193 2.93 -5.60 -13.62
C ILE A 193 3.51 -5.82 -15.02
N ALA A 194 4.76 -6.28 -15.14
CA ALA A 194 5.42 -6.48 -16.43
C ALA A 194 4.69 -7.53 -17.30
N GLN A 195 4.28 -8.63 -16.69
CA GLN A 195 3.49 -9.67 -17.33
C GLN A 195 2.12 -9.11 -17.75
N SER A 196 1.47 -8.33 -16.88
CA SER A 196 0.18 -7.70 -17.16
C SER A 196 0.24 -6.75 -18.37
N LEU A 197 1.29 -5.92 -18.46
CA LEU A 197 1.50 -5.02 -19.61
C LEU A 197 1.79 -5.80 -20.89
N THR A 198 2.52 -6.91 -20.80
CA THR A 198 2.81 -7.80 -21.94
C THR A 198 1.53 -8.46 -22.46
N GLN A 199 0.69 -8.98 -21.54
CA GLN A 199 -0.63 -9.53 -21.86
C GLN A 199 -1.51 -8.51 -22.56
N LEU A 200 -1.62 -7.28 -22.03
CA LEU A 200 -2.37 -6.19 -22.67
C LEU A 200 -1.84 -5.87 -24.07
N THR A 201 -0.52 -5.85 -24.24
CA THR A 201 0.11 -5.56 -25.53
C THR A 201 -0.28 -6.60 -26.57
N GLY A 202 -0.16 -7.90 -26.24
CA GLY A 202 -0.55 -8.98 -27.13
C GLY A 202 -2.04 -8.93 -27.48
N LEU A 203 -2.88 -8.69 -26.46
CA LEU A 203 -4.32 -8.62 -26.63
C LEU A 203 -4.75 -7.46 -27.55
N LEU A 204 -4.16 -6.28 -27.40
CA LEU A 204 -4.47 -5.11 -28.23
C LEU A 204 -3.94 -5.24 -29.67
N LYS A 205 -2.76 -5.84 -29.85
CA LYS A 205 -2.21 -6.14 -31.19
C LYS A 205 -3.13 -7.07 -31.99
N ASN A 206 -3.66 -8.09 -31.32
CA ASN A 206 -4.50 -9.12 -31.91
C ASN A 206 -5.98 -8.73 -31.99
N THR A 207 -6.35 -7.50 -31.59
CA THR A 207 -7.73 -7.02 -31.72
C THR A 207 -8.06 -6.84 -33.19
N LYS A 208 -9.08 -7.58 -33.67
CA LYS A 208 -9.50 -7.60 -35.09
C LYS A 208 -9.94 -6.21 -35.58
N ASN A 209 -10.78 -5.55 -34.79
CA ASN A 209 -11.28 -4.22 -35.07
C ASN A 209 -10.49 -3.20 -34.23
N SER A 210 -9.75 -2.32 -34.88
CA SER A 210 -8.92 -1.33 -34.20
C SER A 210 -9.73 -0.38 -33.30
N ASN A 211 -11.04 -0.19 -33.56
CA ASN A 211 -11.89 0.68 -32.73
C ASN A 211 -12.16 0.11 -31.34
N ASP A 212 -12.04 -1.20 -31.16
CA ASP A 212 -12.31 -1.90 -29.90
C ASP A 212 -11.10 -1.92 -28.94
N ARG A 213 -9.99 -1.28 -29.33
CA ARG A 213 -8.75 -1.17 -28.53
C ARG A 213 -8.88 -0.21 -27.33
N ASN A 214 -9.97 -0.35 -26.58
CA ASN A 214 -10.25 0.40 -25.37
C ASN A 214 -10.01 -0.46 -24.14
N LEU A 215 -9.61 0.18 -23.04
CA LEU A 215 -9.39 -0.45 -21.75
C LEU A 215 -10.39 0.10 -20.74
N LEU A 216 -11.01 -0.79 -19.97
CA LEU A 216 -11.83 -0.44 -18.82
C LEU A 216 -10.98 -0.58 -17.56
N MET A 217 -10.92 0.45 -16.72
CA MET A 217 -10.25 0.41 -15.42
C MET A 217 -11.25 0.71 -14.31
N ILE A 218 -11.21 -0.06 -13.22
CA ILE A 218 -12.17 0.09 -12.12
C ILE A 218 -11.43 0.46 -10.84
N GLY A 219 -11.73 1.64 -10.31
CA GLY A 219 -11.05 2.25 -9.17
C GLY A 219 -10.11 3.39 -9.57
N SER A 220 -9.79 4.26 -8.61
CA SER A 220 -9.06 5.51 -8.84
C SER A 220 -7.97 5.81 -7.81
N ASN A 221 -7.46 4.78 -7.11
CA ASN A 221 -6.46 4.93 -6.06
C ASN A 221 -5.03 4.72 -6.61
N ALA A 222 -4.06 4.40 -5.73
CA ALA A 222 -2.64 4.26 -6.05
C ALA A 222 -2.37 3.34 -7.25
N SER A 223 -2.94 2.12 -7.27
CA SER A 223 -2.73 1.18 -8.38
C SER A 223 -3.28 1.71 -9.72
N SER A 224 -4.35 2.51 -9.71
CA SER A 224 -4.91 3.10 -10.92
C SER A 224 -3.98 4.14 -11.53
N ILE A 225 -3.46 5.07 -10.70
CA ILE A 225 -2.54 6.10 -11.18
C ILE A 225 -1.19 5.50 -11.61
N GLU A 226 -0.73 4.44 -10.93
CA GLU A 226 0.42 3.64 -11.34
C GLU A 226 0.21 3.04 -12.73
N MET A 227 -0.91 2.34 -12.94
CA MET A 227 -1.23 1.74 -14.23
C MET A 227 -1.36 2.79 -15.33
N LEU A 228 -2.03 3.92 -15.08
CA LEU A 228 -2.15 5.01 -16.05
C LEU A 228 -0.78 5.58 -16.46
N TYR A 229 0.13 5.78 -15.50
CA TYR A 229 1.49 6.24 -15.77
C TYR A 229 2.27 5.26 -16.65
N LEU A 230 2.20 3.96 -16.34
CA LEU A 230 2.88 2.94 -17.13
C LEU A 230 2.29 2.83 -18.54
N LEU A 231 0.95 2.85 -18.67
CA LEU A 231 0.29 2.81 -19.97
C LEU A 231 0.67 4.02 -20.83
N ALA A 232 0.69 5.23 -20.26
CA ALA A 232 1.03 6.46 -20.97
C ALA A 232 2.49 6.47 -21.48
N ASN A 233 3.41 5.92 -20.69
CA ASN A 233 4.85 5.97 -21.00
C ASN A 233 5.34 4.72 -21.77
N HIS A 234 4.53 3.66 -21.86
CA HIS A 234 4.88 2.47 -22.64
C HIS A 234 4.58 2.67 -24.13
N LYS A 235 5.58 3.11 -24.90
CA LYS A 235 5.48 3.52 -26.33
C LYS A 235 4.63 2.60 -27.21
N GLN A 236 4.81 1.29 -27.08
CA GLN A 236 4.06 0.32 -27.89
C GLN A 236 2.60 0.15 -27.44
N LEU A 237 2.31 0.31 -26.15
CA LEU A 237 0.95 0.16 -25.63
C LEU A 237 0.13 1.40 -25.96
N ILE A 238 0.70 2.58 -25.71
CA ILE A 238 -0.01 3.83 -25.92
C ILE A 238 -0.38 4.08 -27.40
N SER A 239 0.43 3.57 -28.33
CA SER A 239 0.12 3.63 -29.76
C SER A 239 -1.03 2.70 -30.18
N LEU A 240 -1.31 1.65 -29.40
CA LEU A 240 -2.40 0.72 -29.64
C LEU A 240 -3.72 1.15 -28.99
N ILE A 241 -3.65 1.79 -27.82
CA ILE A 241 -4.84 2.15 -27.02
C ILE A 241 -5.59 3.32 -27.64
N ASN A 242 -6.89 3.17 -27.89
CA ASN A 242 -7.76 4.28 -28.28
C ASN A 242 -8.23 5.08 -27.07
N LYS A 243 -8.72 4.37 -26.05
CA LYS A 243 -9.29 4.97 -24.83
C LYS A 243 -9.01 4.12 -23.61
N VAL A 244 -8.70 4.77 -22.49
CA VAL A 244 -8.77 4.20 -21.14
C VAL A 244 -9.92 4.89 -20.42
N VAL A 245 -10.96 4.12 -20.08
CA VAL A 245 -12.11 4.61 -19.32
C VAL A 245 -11.96 4.14 -17.89
N VAL A 246 -11.94 5.08 -16.95
CA VAL A 246 -11.85 4.79 -15.52
C VAL A 246 -13.22 4.99 -14.87
N LEU A 247 -13.76 3.92 -14.29
CA LEU A 247 -14.96 3.97 -13.44
C LEU A 247 -14.54 4.03 -11.97
N SER A 248 -14.97 5.05 -11.26
CA SER A 248 -14.81 5.08 -9.80
C SER A 248 -15.96 5.83 -9.12
N PRO A 249 -16.44 5.40 -7.95
CA PRO A 249 -17.55 6.09 -7.28
C PRO A 249 -17.29 7.57 -7.01
N GLY A 250 -16.03 7.93 -6.73
CA GLY A 250 -15.66 9.32 -6.41
C GLY A 250 -15.36 10.19 -7.63
N GLY A 251 -15.17 9.63 -8.83
CA GLY A 251 -14.85 10.41 -10.03
C GLY A 251 -13.53 11.19 -9.98
N LYS A 252 -12.70 10.98 -8.95
CA LYS A 252 -11.47 11.73 -8.69
C LYS A 252 -10.26 10.80 -8.60
N LEU A 253 -9.17 11.21 -9.25
CA LEU A 253 -7.83 10.65 -9.07
C LEU A 253 -7.10 11.42 -7.94
N PRO A 254 -5.95 10.93 -7.44
CA PRO A 254 -5.12 11.68 -6.51
C PRO A 254 -4.78 13.08 -7.02
N LYS A 255 -4.67 14.04 -6.11
CA LYS A 255 -4.47 15.46 -6.40
C LYS A 255 -2.98 15.82 -6.58
N PRO A 256 -2.65 16.93 -7.26
CA PRO A 256 -1.29 17.49 -7.26
C PRO A 256 -0.83 17.86 -5.85
N ILE A 257 0.44 17.57 -5.60
CA ILE A 257 1.19 18.12 -4.48
C ILE A 257 1.67 19.52 -4.87
N VAL A 258 1.49 20.49 -3.98
CA VAL A 258 1.97 21.86 -4.17
C VAL A 258 2.79 22.32 -2.96
N ASP A 259 3.82 23.08 -3.23
CA ASP A 259 4.60 23.79 -2.22
C ASP A 259 4.05 25.21 -2.10
N SER A 260 3.04 25.38 -1.25
CA SER A 260 2.55 26.72 -0.88
C SER A 260 2.86 26.98 0.60
N SER A 261 3.59 28.06 0.86
CA SER A 261 3.90 28.54 2.22
C SER A 261 2.76 29.37 2.82
N GLY A 262 1.53 29.21 2.33
CA GLY A 262 0.44 30.14 2.60
C GLY A 262 0.02 30.18 4.07
N ASP A 263 -0.48 31.34 4.50
CA ASP A 263 -1.15 31.58 5.78
C ASP A 263 -2.49 30.84 5.86
N ALA A 264 -2.45 29.50 5.79
CA ALA A 264 -3.65 28.69 5.93
C ALA A 264 -4.29 28.93 7.31
N CYS A 265 -5.44 29.58 7.30
CA CYS A 265 -6.28 29.78 8.47
C CYS A 265 -7.30 28.65 8.57
N PHE A 266 -7.61 28.23 9.79
CA PHE A 266 -8.56 27.16 10.06
C PHE A 266 -9.69 27.68 10.95
N PRO A 267 -10.54 28.59 10.43
CA PRO A 267 -11.51 29.33 11.22
C PRO A 267 -12.55 28.43 11.89
N TYR A 268 -12.88 27.28 11.30
CA TYR A 268 -13.84 26.36 11.91
C TYR A 268 -13.23 25.66 13.12
N LEU A 269 -11.93 25.35 13.08
CA LEU A 269 -11.21 24.83 14.25
C LEU A 269 -10.87 25.94 15.27
N ASP A 270 -10.60 27.17 14.84
CA ASP A 270 -10.35 28.33 15.73
C ASP A 270 -11.51 28.56 16.71
N VAL A 271 -12.74 28.33 16.24
CA VAL A 271 -13.95 28.46 17.07
C VAL A 271 -13.97 27.37 18.14
N LEU A 272 -13.59 26.13 17.79
CA LEU A 272 -13.66 24.99 18.70
C LEU A 272 -12.57 25.02 19.78
N GLU A 273 -11.38 25.57 19.49
CA GLU A 273 -10.31 25.73 20.50
C GLU A 273 -10.73 26.60 21.69
N LYS A 274 -11.74 27.46 21.50
CA LYS A 274 -12.27 28.35 22.55
C LYS A 274 -13.44 27.75 23.32
N MET A 275 -13.86 26.52 22.98
CA MET A 275 -15.00 25.85 23.58
C MET A 275 -14.54 24.75 24.53
N PRO A 276 -14.64 24.95 25.87
CA PRO A 276 -14.51 23.83 26.80
C PRO A 276 -15.61 22.79 26.50
N ASP A 277 -15.27 21.51 26.61
CA ASP A 277 -16.18 20.36 26.37
C ASP A 277 -16.80 20.29 24.97
N CYS A 278 -16.00 20.53 23.92
CA CYS A 278 -16.45 20.47 22.52
C CYS A 278 -16.96 19.06 22.13
N PRO A 279 -18.23 18.91 21.70
CA PRO A 279 -18.74 17.63 21.21
C PRO A 279 -17.99 17.11 19.97
N VAL A 280 -17.69 15.82 19.95
CA VAL A 280 -16.96 15.12 18.87
C VAL A 280 -17.55 15.37 17.47
N HIS A 281 -18.88 15.40 17.36
CA HIS A 281 -19.56 15.62 16.08
C HIS A 281 -19.33 17.03 15.51
N LEU A 282 -19.11 18.04 16.37
CA LEU A 282 -18.77 19.40 15.93
C LEU A 282 -17.33 19.45 15.39
N VAL A 283 -16.40 18.73 16.02
CA VAL A 283 -15.02 18.60 15.53
C VAL A 283 -15.01 17.96 14.15
N ALA A 284 -15.76 16.86 13.96
CA ALA A 284 -15.90 16.20 12.66
C ALA A 284 -16.51 17.15 11.60
N GLY A 285 -17.56 17.89 11.96
CA GLY A 285 -18.20 18.85 11.09
C GLY A 285 -17.29 20.01 10.68
N ALA A 286 -16.55 20.60 11.62
CA ALA A 286 -15.58 21.66 11.37
C ALA A 286 -14.46 21.16 10.45
N LEU A 287 -13.91 20.00 10.75
CA LEU A 287 -12.82 19.42 9.98
C LEU A 287 -13.23 19.09 8.53
N ASN A 288 -14.45 18.58 8.30
CA ASN A 288 -14.96 18.39 6.94
C ASN A 288 -15.07 19.70 6.16
N LYS A 289 -15.42 20.81 6.82
CA LYS A 289 -15.43 22.14 6.19
C LYS A 289 -14.02 22.61 5.87
N GLU A 290 -13.07 22.44 6.79
CA GLU A 290 -11.65 22.74 6.52
C GLU A 290 -11.13 21.92 5.33
N PHE A 291 -11.49 20.63 5.25
CA PHE A 291 -11.08 19.79 4.15
C PHE A 291 -11.63 20.27 2.79
N ALA A 292 -12.89 20.69 2.77
CA ALA A 292 -13.52 21.22 1.57
C ALA A 292 -12.91 22.56 1.10
N VAL A 293 -12.43 23.39 2.04
CA VAL A 293 -11.80 24.68 1.73
C VAL A 293 -10.37 24.50 1.22
N HIS A 294 -9.56 23.70 1.93
CA HIS A 294 -8.10 23.67 1.72
C HIS A 294 -7.62 22.59 0.75
N PHE A 295 -8.45 21.58 0.48
CA PHE A 295 -8.03 20.42 -0.31
C PHE A 295 -9.09 20.01 -1.32
N ASP A 296 -9.73 20.92 -2.07
CA ASP A 296 -10.63 20.47 -3.14
C ASP A 296 -9.85 20.00 -4.38
N THR A 297 -8.86 20.80 -4.81
CA THR A 297 -8.14 20.62 -6.07
C THR A 297 -6.71 20.09 -5.91
N GLU A 298 -6.03 20.48 -4.84
CA GLU A 298 -4.60 20.21 -4.61
C GLU A 298 -4.34 19.84 -3.14
N VAL A 299 -3.11 19.43 -2.83
CA VAL A 299 -2.67 19.15 -1.45
C VAL A 299 -1.33 19.82 -1.17
N CYS A 300 -1.36 20.77 -0.23
CA CYS A 300 -0.17 21.37 0.37
C CYS A 300 0.21 20.64 1.66
N LEU A 301 1.42 20.08 1.73
CA LEU A 301 1.90 19.31 2.89
C LEU A 301 2.00 20.15 4.16
N GLN A 302 2.43 21.41 4.04
CA GLN A 302 2.50 22.33 5.18
C GLN A 302 1.11 22.62 5.74
N THR A 303 0.12 22.79 4.85
CA THR A 303 -1.28 22.98 5.26
C THR A 303 -1.85 21.74 5.93
N VAL A 304 -1.56 20.54 5.42
CA VAL A 304 -1.90 19.27 6.09
C VAL A 304 -1.30 19.22 7.49
N LYS A 305 0.00 19.51 7.65
CA LYS A 305 0.68 19.49 8.95
C LYS A 305 0.02 20.46 9.93
N ARG A 306 -0.15 21.72 9.55
CA ARG A 306 -0.77 22.76 10.39
C ARG A 306 -2.21 22.40 10.79
N LEU A 307 -3.00 21.85 9.86
CA LEU A 307 -4.36 21.38 10.16
C LEU A 307 -4.34 20.27 11.22
N PHE A 308 -3.46 19.27 11.07
CA PHE A 308 -3.37 18.17 12.03
C PHE A 308 -2.80 18.59 13.38
N ASP A 309 -1.85 19.54 13.42
CA ASP A 309 -1.36 20.11 14.68
C ASP A 309 -2.49 20.83 15.42
N LYS A 310 -3.31 21.60 14.70
CA LYS A 310 -4.47 22.27 15.29
C LYS A 310 -5.60 21.31 15.69
N LEU A 311 -5.84 20.28 14.88
CA LEU A 311 -6.77 19.23 15.23
C LEU A 311 -6.34 18.53 16.53
N ARG A 312 -5.04 18.24 16.71
CA ARG A 312 -4.52 17.67 17.97
C ARG A 312 -4.77 18.59 19.16
N SER A 313 -4.60 19.90 19.00
CA SER A 313 -4.96 20.90 20.03
C SER A 313 -6.44 20.81 20.43
N VAL A 314 -7.37 20.85 19.46
CA VAL A 314 -8.82 20.72 19.73
C VAL A 314 -9.16 19.37 20.38
N LEU A 315 -8.54 18.29 19.92
CA LEU A 315 -8.80 16.94 20.42
C LEU A 315 -8.23 16.69 21.83
N SER A 316 -7.23 17.47 22.28
CA SER A 316 -6.61 17.31 23.59
C SER A 316 -7.56 17.55 24.77
N TYR A 317 -8.71 18.21 24.51
CA TYR A 317 -9.76 18.43 25.50
C TYR A 317 -10.76 17.27 25.61
N LEU A 318 -10.71 16.30 24.71
CA LEU A 318 -11.62 15.15 24.75
C LEU A 318 -11.14 14.11 25.77
N PRO A 319 -12.08 13.42 26.47
CA PRO A 319 -11.75 12.21 27.20
C PRO A 319 -11.09 11.18 26.26
N GLU A 320 -10.13 10.42 26.79
CA GLU A 320 -9.32 9.48 26.00
C GLU A 320 -10.16 8.53 25.12
N GLN A 321 -11.24 7.96 25.68
CA GLN A 321 -12.14 7.08 24.95
C GLN A 321 -12.81 7.79 23.75
N GLN A 322 -13.19 9.07 23.91
CA GLN A 322 -13.79 9.85 22.82
C GLN A 322 -12.74 10.24 21.77
N TYR A 323 -11.51 10.52 22.18
CA TYR A 323 -10.38 10.76 21.28
C TYR A 323 -10.09 9.54 20.41
N GLN A 324 -9.95 8.36 21.03
CA GLN A 324 -9.72 7.10 20.34
C GLN A 324 -10.86 6.82 19.33
N GLN A 325 -12.11 6.94 19.77
CA GLN A 325 -13.28 6.77 18.91
C GLN A 325 -13.31 7.75 17.74
N PHE A 326 -12.96 9.02 17.97
CA PHE A 326 -12.88 10.02 16.90
C PHE A 326 -11.86 9.64 15.83
N LEU A 327 -10.63 9.28 16.24
CA LEU A 327 -9.58 8.88 15.29
C LEU A 327 -9.99 7.65 14.48
N MET A 328 -10.63 6.69 15.15
CA MET A 328 -11.16 5.47 14.54
C MET A 328 -12.25 5.75 13.50
N ASP A 329 -13.22 6.60 13.83
CA ASP A 329 -14.37 6.88 12.97
C ASP A 329 -14.06 7.84 11.82
N GLN A 330 -13.27 8.89 12.12
CA GLN A 330 -13.05 10.00 11.19
C GLN A 330 -11.75 9.87 10.41
N GLY A 331 -10.75 9.16 10.93
CA GLY A 331 -9.42 9.04 10.34
C GLY A 331 -9.42 8.61 8.87
N GLN A 332 -10.26 7.63 8.51
CA GLN A 332 -10.36 7.15 7.12
C GLN A 332 -10.91 8.20 6.15
N LEU A 333 -11.80 9.08 6.62
CA LEU A 333 -12.33 10.16 5.80
C LEU A 333 -11.22 11.14 5.46
N PHE A 334 -10.33 11.44 6.40
CA PHE A 334 -9.22 12.38 6.21
C PHE A 334 -8.31 11.94 5.08
N THR A 335 -7.95 10.65 5.06
CA THR A 335 -7.10 10.08 4.01
C THR A 335 -7.71 10.29 2.63
N LYS A 336 -9.04 10.33 2.45
CA LYS A 336 -9.66 10.58 1.14
C LYS A 336 -9.43 12.01 0.65
N TYR A 337 -9.44 13.00 1.54
CA TYR A 337 -9.27 14.41 1.18
C TYR A 337 -7.83 14.75 0.80
N ILE A 338 -6.85 14.20 1.52
CA ILE A 338 -5.42 14.51 1.33
C ILE A 338 -4.69 13.55 0.38
N ARG A 339 -5.43 12.71 -0.34
CA ARG A 339 -4.89 11.82 -1.39
C ARG A 339 -4.25 12.66 -2.50
N ARG A 340 -2.97 12.40 -2.73
CA ARG A 340 -2.12 13.17 -3.62
C ARG A 340 -1.15 12.28 -4.39
N SER A 341 -0.57 12.83 -5.44
CA SER A 341 0.46 12.18 -6.24
C SER A 341 1.41 13.21 -6.82
N THR A 342 2.64 12.79 -7.12
CA THR A 342 3.65 13.64 -7.75
C THR A 342 3.33 14.02 -9.20
N THR A 343 4.02 15.05 -9.67
CA THR A 343 3.90 15.60 -11.03
C THR A 343 4.13 14.55 -12.12
N ASP A 344 5.06 13.60 -11.95
CA ASP A 344 5.33 12.54 -12.95
C ASP A 344 4.06 11.74 -13.28
N TYR A 345 3.34 11.31 -12.25
CA TYR A 345 2.10 10.56 -12.38
C TYR A 345 0.99 11.40 -13.02
N LEU A 346 0.85 12.65 -12.59
CA LEU A 346 -0.20 13.54 -13.05
C LEU A 346 0.03 14.03 -14.48
N GLN A 347 1.28 14.25 -14.87
CA GLN A 347 1.63 14.61 -16.24
C GLN A 347 1.24 13.51 -17.23
N ALA A 348 1.43 12.24 -16.86
CA ALA A 348 0.98 11.11 -17.68
C ALA A 348 -0.55 11.15 -17.91
N ILE A 349 -1.33 11.46 -16.87
CA ILE A 349 -2.79 11.61 -16.99
C ILE A 349 -3.15 12.82 -17.88
N THR A 350 -2.47 13.95 -17.70
CA THR A 350 -2.66 15.14 -18.53
C THR A 350 -2.36 14.86 -20.01
N GLN A 351 -1.30 14.10 -20.30
CA GLN A 351 -0.97 13.68 -21.66
C GLN A 351 -2.06 12.78 -22.27
N LEU A 352 -2.54 11.78 -21.51
CA LEU A 352 -3.63 10.92 -21.97
C LEU A 352 -4.92 11.72 -22.26
N LYS A 353 -5.23 12.71 -21.41
CA LYS A 353 -6.37 13.62 -21.62
C LYS A 353 -6.19 14.47 -22.88
N ALA A 354 -5.02 15.09 -23.06
CA ALA A 354 -4.72 15.94 -24.21
C ALA A 354 -4.78 15.15 -25.54
N GLN A 355 -4.45 13.86 -25.51
CA GLN A 355 -4.54 12.96 -26.67
C GLN A 355 -5.96 12.39 -26.88
N GLY A 356 -6.94 12.76 -26.06
CA GLY A 356 -8.29 12.20 -26.09
C GLY A 356 -8.39 10.73 -25.64
N LYS A 357 -7.31 10.15 -25.11
CA LYS A 357 -7.19 8.73 -24.73
C LYS A 357 -7.66 8.40 -23.32
N PHE A 358 -8.10 9.38 -22.53
CA PHE A 358 -8.56 9.17 -21.16
C PHE A 358 -9.96 9.70 -20.93
N GLU A 359 -10.72 8.99 -20.10
CA GLU A 359 -12.02 9.41 -19.58
C GLU A 359 -12.20 8.91 -18.15
N MET A 360 -12.78 9.77 -17.31
CA MET A 360 -13.06 9.49 -15.91
C MET A 360 -14.55 9.63 -15.68
N ILE A 361 -15.18 8.58 -15.15
CA ILE A 361 -16.62 8.56 -14.90
C ILE A 361 -16.87 8.35 -13.39
N PRO A 362 -17.61 9.27 -12.72
CA PRO A 362 -18.04 9.11 -11.32
C PRO A 362 -19.14 8.04 -11.24
N ALA A 363 -18.77 6.77 -11.28
CA ALA A 363 -19.71 5.66 -11.35
C ALA A 363 -19.21 4.39 -10.69
N LYS A 364 -20.15 3.52 -10.31
CA LYS A 364 -19.89 2.15 -9.86
C LYS A 364 -20.21 1.18 -10.99
N LEU A 365 -19.27 0.30 -11.34
CA LEU A 365 -19.54 -0.81 -12.27
C LEU A 365 -20.67 -1.70 -11.71
N THR A 366 -21.63 -2.06 -12.55
CA THR A 366 -22.75 -2.92 -12.17
C THR A 366 -22.71 -4.25 -12.89
N THR A 367 -22.35 -4.27 -14.18
CA THR A 367 -22.25 -5.50 -14.96
C THR A 367 -21.24 -5.34 -16.08
N ILE A 368 -20.53 -6.42 -16.39
CA ILE A 368 -19.79 -6.54 -17.64
C ILE A 368 -20.35 -7.74 -18.40
N THR A 369 -20.48 -7.62 -19.71
CA THR A 369 -20.90 -8.73 -20.57
C THR A 369 -19.89 -8.92 -21.68
N VAL A 370 -19.71 -10.18 -22.10
CA VAL A 370 -18.89 -10.54 -23.24
C VAL A 370 -19.78 -10.50 -24.48
N GLY A 371 -19.52 -9.55 -25.37
CA GLY A 371 -20.19 -9.39 -26.65
C GLY A 371 -19.57 -10.27 -27.75
N HIS A 372 -19.94 -9.97 -28.99
CA HIS A 372 -19.34 -10.62 -30.16
C HIS A 372 -17.83 -10.32 -30.26
N ASP A 373 -17.07 -11.29 -30.81
CA ASP A 373 -15.60 -11.27 -30.88
C ASP A 373 -14.89 -11.12 -29.51
N ASP A 374 -15.55 -11.60 -28.44
CA ASP A 374 -15.10 -11.56 -27.05
C ASP A 374 -14.84 -10.14 -26.50
N THR A 375 -15.36 -9.10 -27.16
CA THR A 375 -15.29 -7.72 -26.65
C THR A 375 -16.13 -7.57 -25.38
N LEU A 376 -15.74 -6.66 -24.49
CA LEU A 376 -16.44 -6.42 -23.24
C LEU A 376 -17.34 -5.20 -23.36
N THR A 377 -18.58 -5.27 -22.88
CA THR A 377 -19.44 -4.10 -22.70
C THR A 377 -19.68 -3.87 -21.22
N ALA A 378 -19.76 -2.61 -20.80
CA ALA A 378 -19.86 -2.23 -19.40
C ALA A 378 -21.17 -1.48 -19.11
N GLN A 379 -21.86 -1.93 -18.07
CA GLN A 379 -22.95 -1.18 -17.44
C GLN A 379 -22.46 -0.60 -16.11
N TYR A 380 -22.91 0.62 -15.80
CA TYR A 380 -22.52 1.31 -14.58
C TYR A 380 -23.65 2.15 -14.02
N LYS A 381 -23.58 2.41 -12.71
CA LYS A 381 -24.50 3.28 -11.99
C LYS A 381 -23.86 4.63 -11.71
N SER A 382 -24.49 5.72 -12.14
CA SER A 382 -24.09 7.10 -11.88
C SER A 382 -25.32 7.91 -11.44
N GLY A 383 -25.19 8.73 -10.39
CA GLY A 383 -26.31 9.55 -9.90
C GLY A 383 -27.59 8.78 -9.56
N GLY A 384 -27.50 7.48 -9.24
CA GLY A 384 -28.66 6.62 -9.01
C GLY A 384 -29.21 5.90 -10.25
N GLN A 385 -28.82 6.30 -11.46
CA GLN A 385 -29.30 5.76 -12.73
C GLN A 385 -28.33 4.71 -13.31
N GLN A 386 -28.88 3.77 -14.08
CA GLN A 386 -28.10 2.76 -14.81
C GLN A 386 -27.78 3.27 -16.22
N HIS A 387 -26.55 3.07 -16.66
CA HIS A 387 -26.06 3.48 -17.96
C HIS A 387 -25.32 2.34 -18.64
N HIS A 388 -25.35 2.33 -19.98
CA HIS A 388 -24.49 1.50 -20.80
C HIS A 388 -23.37 2.38 -21.35
N HIS A 389 -22.13 1.89 -21.26
CA HIS A 389 -21.02 2.56 -21.90
C HIS A 389 -21.09 2.38 -23.42
N LEU A 390 -20.84 3.44 -24.19
CA LEU A 390 -20.94 3.40 -25.67
C LEU A 390 -19.78 2.65 -26.31
N LEU A 391 -18.61 2.68 -25.69
CA LEU A 391 -17.44 1.91 -26.13
C LEU A 391 -17.51 0.47 -25.61
N THR A 392 -17.06 -0.44 -26.46
CA THR A 392 -16.59 -1.79 -26.14
C THR A 392 -15.16 -1.74 -25.63
N PHE A 393 -14.76 -2.74 -24.86
CA PHE A 393 -13.43 -2.83 -24.26
C PHE A 393 -12.76 -4.15 -24.58
N GLN A 394 -11.47 -4.11 -24.82
CA GLN A 394 -10.70 -5.33 -25.07
C GLN A 394 -10.30 -6.01 -23.75
N ALA A 395 -10.04 -5.23 -22.71
CA ALA A 395 -9.72 -5.74 -21.37
C ALA A 395 -10.29 -4.86 -20.25
N ALA A 396 -10.46 -5.50 -19.08
CA ALA A 396 -10.79 -4.85 -17.82
C ALA A 396 -9.61 -4.98 -16.83
N ILE A 397 -9.31 -3.88 -16.14
CA ILE A 397 -8.24 -3.77 -15.14
C ILE A 397 -8.88 -3.38 -13.80
N ALA A 398 -8.82 -4.28 -12.82
CA ALA A 398 -9.31 -4.03 -11.48
C ALA A 398 -8.23 -3.35 -10.62
N CYS A 399 -8.55 -2.14 -10.15
CA CYS A 399 -7.78 -1.35 -9.19
C CYS A 399 -8.67 -1.03 -7.97
N SER A 400 -9.37 -2.05 -7.48
CA SER A 400 -10.44 -2.00 -6.47
C SER A 400 -9.96 -1.82 -5.03
N GLY A 401 -8.65 -1.82 -4.79
CA GLY A 401 -8.06 -1.82 -3.45
C GLY A 401 -8.13 -3.20 -2.79
N PHE A 402 -8.11 -3.19 -1.46
CA PHE A 402 -8.10 -4.41 -0.64
C PHE A 402 -9.51 -4.82 -0.19
N GLU A 403 -9.65 -6.09 0.15
CA GLU A 403 -10.81 -6.65 0.82
C GLU A 403 -11.04 -6.00 2.19
N THR A 404 -12.21 -6.28 2.76
CA THR A 404 -12.52 -6.02 4.17
C THR A 404 -12.56 -7.34 4.93
N PHE A 405 -12.53 -7.28 6.26
CA PHE A 405 -12.67 -8.50 7.07
C PHE A 405 -14.01 -9.22 6.84
N ASP A 406 -15.05 -8.52 6.40
CA ASP A 406 -16.37 -9.10 6.08
C ASP A 406 -16.33 -9.99 4.82
N GLU A 407 -15.35 -9.79 3.94
CA GLU A 407 -15.21 -10.48 2.65
C GLU A 407 -13.81 -11.09 2.48
N CYS A 408 -13.08 -11.28 3.58
CA CYS A 408 -11.68 -11.71 3.56
C CYS A 408 -11.55 -13.11 2.95
N THR A 409 -10.72 -13.23 1.92
CA THR A 409 -10.42 -14.49 1.25
C THR A 409 -9.07 -15.09 1.65
N CYS A 410 -8.34 -14.44 2.56
CA CYS A 410 -7.07 -14.96 3.07
C CYS A 410 -7.30 -16.16 4.00
N PRO A 411 -6.83 -17.38 3.64
CA PRO A 411 -7.08 -18.57 4.45
C PRO A 411 -6.47 -18.48 5.85
N LEU A 412 -5.26 -17.92 5.97
CA LEU A 412 -4.58 -17.78 7.26
C LEU A 412 -5.37 -16.89 8.22
N ILE A 413 -5.74 -15.69 7.78
CA ILE A 413 -6.46 -14.71 8.61
C ILE A 413 -7.84 -15.28 9.01
N THR A 414 -8.55 -15.90 8.07
CA THR A 414 -9.84 -16.55 8.35
C THR A 414 -9.68 -17.65 9.40
N SER A 415 -8.68 -18.54 9.23
CA SER A 415 -8.38 -19.58 10.22
C SER A 415 -8.03 -19.02 11.60
N MET A 416 -7.35 -17.86 11.69
CA MET A 416 -6.99 -17.27 12.97
C MET A 416 -8.21 -16.72 13.70
N ILE A 417 -9.12 -16.05 12.97
CA ILE A 417 -10.37 -15.51 13.50
C ILE A 417 -11.29 -16.64 13.94
N ASP A 418 -11.51 -17.65 13.08
CA ASP A 418 -12.42 -18.77 13.36
C ASP A 418 -12.01 -19.59 14.60
N LYS A 419 -10.70 -19.68 14.85
CA LYS A 419 -10.13 -20.36 16.02
C LYS A 419 -10.03 -19.47 17.26
N GLY A 420 -10.45 -18.21 17.18
CA GLY A 420 -10.39 -17.25 18.29
C GLY A 420 -8.96 -16.85 18.68
N LEU A 421 -7.98 -16.97 17.76
CA LEU A 421 -6.59 -16.57 18.03
C LEU A 421 -6.40 -15.05 17.96
N CYS A 422 -7.27 -14.36 17.23
CA CYS A 422 -7.29 -12.91 17.18
C CYS A 422 -8.73 -12.39 16.97
N HIS A 423 -8.93 -11.11 17.28
CA HIS A 423 -10.22 -10.44 17.10
C HIS A 423 -10.08 -9.23 16.19
N ILE A 424 -11.06 -9.03 15.32
CA ILE A 424 -11.16 -7.82 14.51
C ILE A 424 -11.45 -6.64 15.45
N ASN A 425 -10.76 -5.51 15.27
CA ASN A 425 -10.99 -4.31 16.06
C ASN A 425 -12.38 -3.70 15.82
N SER A 426 -12.78 -2.74 16.68
CA SER A 426 -14.10 -2.10 16.63
C SER A 426 -14.40 -1.39 15.31
N THR A 427 -13.38 -0.91 14.61
CA THR A 427 -13.53 -0.26 13.28
C THR A 427 -13.72 -1.24 12.13
N ARG A 428 -13.51 -2.55 12.38
CA ARG A 428 -13.47 -3.60 11.37
C ARG A 428 -12.41 -3.39 10.28
N LYS A 429 -11.35 -2.63 10.58
CA LYS A 429 -10.25 -2.32 9.63
C LYS A 429 -8.95 -3.03 9.93
N GLY A 430 -8.80 -3.54 11.14
CA GLY A 430 -7.60 -4.22 11.59
C GLY A 430 -7.90 -5.26 12.65
N ILE A 431 -6.83 -5.84 13.17
CA ILE A 431 -6.82 -6.78 14.29
C ILE A 431 -6.56 -5.98 15.56
N GLN A 432 -7.34 -6.29 16.60
CA GLN A 432 -7.15 -5.74 17.93
C GLN A 432 -5.88 -6.31 18.56
N VAL A 433 -5.06 -5.43 19.14
CA VAL A 433 -3.84 -5.81 19.85
C VAL A 433 -3.69 -5.00 21.14
N SER A 434 -2.89 -5.52 22.06
CA SER A 434 -2.42 -4.81 23.25
C SER A 434 -1.40 -3.71 22.91
N ASN A 435 -0.93 -2.99 23.93
CA ASN A 435 0.21 -2.06 23.81
C ASN A 435 1.52 -2.76 23.40
N SER A 436 1.63 -4.08 23.57
CA SER A 436 2.77 -4.91 23.18
C SER A 436 2.61 -5.57 21.80
N PHE A 437 1.65 -5.12 20.99
CA PHE A 437 1.32 -5.69 19.67
C PHE A 437 0.74 -7.11 19.70
N GLU A 438 0.44 -7.67 20.87
CA GLU A 438 -0.13 -9.01 21.00
C GLU A 438 -1.63 -9.02 20.72
N ALA A 439 -2.08 -9.89 19.81
CA ALA A 439 -3.49 -10.22 19.59
C ALA A 439 -3.97 -11.35 20.51
N SER A 440 -3.06 -12.27 20.85
CA SER A 440 -3.19 -13.28 21.89
C SER A 440 -1.78 -13.66 22.37
N ALA A 441 -1.69 -14.48 23.42
CA ALA A 441 -0.40 -14.82 24.02
C ALA A 441 0.59 -15.35 22.97
N ASN A 442 1.74 -14.69 22.83
CA ASN A 442 2.79 -15.00 21.86
C ASN A 442 2.40 -14.87 20.38
N LEU A 443 1.26 -14.24 20.06
CA LEU A 443 0.86 -13.87 18.70
C LEU A 443 0.89 -12.35 18.55
N TYR A 444 1.86 -11.86 17.78
CA TYR A 444 2.07 -10.44 17.53
C TYR A 444 1.59 -10.07 16.14
N ILE A 445 0.99 -8.89 15.98
CA ILE A 445 0.55 -8.37 14.68
C ILE A 445 1.26 -7.04 14.43
N THR A 446 1.80 -6.84 13.22
CA THR A 446 2.28 -5.52 12.81
C THR A 446 1.98 -5.22 11.35
N GLY A 447 2.17 -3.96 10.98
CA GLY A 447 1.90 -3.45 9.65
C GLY A 447 0.44 -3.08 9.42
N PRO A 448 -0.03 -3.10 8.16
CA PRO A 448 -1.35 -2.58 7.79
C PRO A 448 -2.55 -3.25 8.48
N LEU A 449 -2.40 -4.49 8.98
CA LEU A 449 -3.45 -5.16 9.75
C LEU A 449 -3.71 -4.50 11.11
N LEU A 450 -2.91 -3.54 11.57
CA LEU A 450 -3.20 -2.73 12.76
C LEU A 450 -4.09 -1.50 12.47
N ALA A 451 -4.57 -1.34 11.23
CA ALA A 451 -5.34 -0.15 10.85
C ALA A 451 -6.59 0.02 11.73
N GLY A 452 -6.77 1.23 12.26
CA GLY A 452 -7.91 1.55 13.13
C GLY A 452 -7.74 1.05 14.57
N THR A 453 -6.53 0.67 14.97
CA THR A 453 -6.18 0.41 16.37
C THR A 453 -5.60 1.69 16.98
N VAL A 454 -6.22 2.16 18.07
CA VAL A 454 -5.73 3.30 18.85
C VAL A 454 -5.60 2.87 20.31
N ASN A 455 -4.38 2.93 20.86
CA ASN A 455 -4.04 2.66 22.26
C ASN A 455 -2.87 3.57 22.70
N ASP A 456 -2.22 3.32 23.83
CA ASP A 456 -1.15 4.19 24.36
C ASP A 456 0.10 4.27 23.48
N VAL A 457 0.30 3.27 22.62
CA VAL A 457 1.49 3.13 21.77
C VAL A 457 1.13 3.37 20.29
N LEU A 458 -0.08 3.00 19.89
CA LEU A 458 -0.57 3.02 18.52
C LEU A 458 -1.60 4.14 18.36
N HIS A 459 -1.33 5.11 17.50
CA HIS A 459 -2.28 6.18 17.19
C HIS A 459 -2.60 6.27 15.68
N PHE A 460 -2.65 5.12 15.00
CA PHE A 460 -2.70 5.07 13.55
C PHE A 460 -4.04 4.57 13.01
N TRP A 461 -4.75 5.42 12.27
CA TRP A 461 -5.98 5.04 11.56
C TRP A 461 -5.75 4.52 10.13
N HIS A 462 -4.56 4.76 9.56
CA HIS A 462 -4.16 4.28 8.24
C HIS A 462 -2.65 3.98 8.25
N LEU A 463 -2.27 2.77 7.86
CA LEU A 463 -0.90 2.25 8.00
C LEU A 463 -0.23 1.88 6.67
N GLU A 464 -0.86 2.19 5.54
CA GLU A 464 -0.25 2.00 4.21
C GLU A 464 0.70 3.16 3.88
N ASN A 465 1.63 3.46 4.80
CA ASN A 465 2.63 4.51 4.66
C ASN A 465 3.97 3.99 5.20
N MET A 466 5.02 4.07 4.38
CA MET A 466 6.33 3.50 4.73
C MET A 466 6.92 4.11 6.00
N SER A 467 6.86 5.43 6.18
CA SER A 467 7.41 6.09 7.37
C SER A 467 6.75 5.55 8.65
N ARG A 468 5.42 5.41 8.65
CA ARG A 468 4.69 4.82 9.78
C ARG A 468 5.09 3.36 10.04
N LEU A 469 5.29 2.56 8.98
CA LEU A 469 5.72 1.18 9.12
C LEU A 469 7.13 1.07 9.73
N LEU A 470 8.03 1.99 9.38
CA LEU A 470 9.37 2.06 9.97
C LEU A 470 9.32 2.48 11.45
N GLU A 471 8.42 3.40 11.83
CA GLU A 471 8.20 3.80 13.22
C GLU A 471 7.69 2.63 14.10
N LEU A 472 6.89 1.72 13.54
CA LEU A 472 6.35 0.57 14.28
C LEU A 472 7.39 -0.53 14.55
N ALA A 473 8.41 -0.67 13.71
CA ALA A 473 9.34 -1.79 13.78
C ALA A 473 10.18 -1.81 15.08
N PRO A 474 10.77 -0.69 15.55
CA PRO A 474 11.45 -0.64 16.84
C PRO A 474 10.52 -0.97 18.03
N LEU A 475 9.29 -0.46 18.02
CA LEU A 475 8.32 -0.69 19.10
C LEU A 475 7.96 -2.17 19.26
N LEU A 476 7.75 -2.87 18.14
CA LEU A 476 7.55 -4.31 18.15
C LEU A 476 8.83 -5.04 18.61
N SER A 477 10.00 -4.63 18.13
CA SER A 477 11.28 -5.24 18.52
C SER A 477 11.51 -5.17 20.03
N ASP A 478 11.24 -4.02 20.64
CA ASP A 478 11.39 -3.81 22.09
C ASP A 478 10.41 -4.67 22.89
N SER A 479 9.16 -4.81 22.41
CA SER A 479 8.16 -5.69 23.00
C SER A 479 8.61 -7.16 22.94
N LEU A 480 9.06 -7.62 21.78
CA LEU A 480 9.56 -8.98 21.58
C LEU A 480 10.80 -9.26 22.45
N LEU A 481 11.75 -8.34 22.53
CA LEU A 481 12.95 -8.49 23.34
C LEU A 481 12.62 -8.56 24.83
N SER A 482 11.74 -7.68 25.31
CA SER A 482 11.30 -7.68 26.71
C SER A 482 10.67 -9.02 27.09
N ASP A 483 9.78 -9.54 26.24
CA ASP A 483 9.12 -10.82 26.44
C ASP A 483 10.08 -12.01 26.35
N LEU A 484 11.07 -11.95 25.45
CA LEU A 484 12.11 -12.97 25.33
C LEU A 484 13.02 -13.01 26.56
N ILE A 485 13.34 -11.85 27.14
CA ILE A 485 14.16 -11.75 28.36
C ILE A 485 13.38 -12.27 29.57
N ALA A 486 12.07 -12.04 29.62
CA ALA A 486 11.20 -12.50 30.70
C ALA A 486 10.89 -14.01 30.65
N SER A 487 11.16 -14.69 29.52
CA SER A 487 10.82 -16.09 29.30
C SER A 487 12.01 -17.04 29.48
N ASP A 488 11.82 -18.12 30.24
CA ASP A 488 12.78 -19.23 30.33
C ASP A 488 12.70 -20.20 29.13
N LYS A 489 11.76 -19.99 28.19
CA LYS A 489 11.59 -20.84 26.99
C LYS A 489 12.63 -20.50 25.91
N LYS A 490 12.76 -21.37 24.90
CA LYS A 490 13.67 -21.14 23.78
C LYS A 490 13.31 -19.84 23.03
N PRO A 491 14.31 -19.03 22.64
CA PRO A 491 14.06 -17.79 21.90
C PRO A 491 13.81 -18.09 20.42
N GLU A 492 12.61 -18.57 20.10
CA GLU A 492 12.19 -18.93 18.74
C GLU A 492 11.06 -17.98 18.28
N LEU A 493 11.23 -17.41 17.08
CA LEU A 493 10.31 -16.49 16.43
C LEU A 493 10.00 -16.99 15.01
N LEU A 494 8.73 -16.95 14.62
CA LEU A 494 8.29 -17.17 13.25
C LEU A 494 7.55 -15.93 12.76
N ALA A 495 8.05 -15.30 11.70
CA ALA A 495 7.36 -14.24 10.99
C ALA A 495 6.65 -14.80 9.75
N VAL A 496 5.43 -14.33 9.50
CA VAL A 496 4.58 -14.70 8.36
C VAL A 496 4.19 -13.47 7.56
#